data_AF-I3YZX8-F1
#
_entry.id   AF-I3YZX8-F1
#
_cell.length_a   1.000
_cell.length_b   1.000
_cell.length_c   1.000
_cell.angle_alpha   90.00
_cell.angle_beta   90.00
_cell.angle_gamma   90.00
#
_symmetry.space_group_name_H-M   'P 1'
#
loop_
_entity.id
_entity.type
_entity.pdbx_description
1 polymer ?
#
loop_
_entity_poly.entity_id
_entity_poly.type
_entity_poly.pdbx_seq_one_letter_code
_entity_poly.pdbx_strand_id
1 'polypeptide(L)'
;MIVNKSIKGLHIIFHQAHGLLAGKIANEIKEEFRPPHWFETLIAVCEHDDRQLNFKEKDYLSEIGVPLDFTEDKSTVKEVLERMEKIISSANNKSRWIRLLISYHLEFIYSDYKNSSKQIAQFFENEEIERKIILKVYKFSDVKARAYYEFLRFCDRLSLILCNDEAPDCERLLEINTSIKEETYFIKKSEDDTLVISPWIFTSAKFELSVEERILKQTQFSSAKEFESILMATPPSLKKWKLGKL
;
A
#
# COMPACT_ATOMS: atom_id res chain seq x y z
N MET A 1 2.95 9.18 -4.80
CA MET A 1 4.25 8.97 -4.14
C MET A 1 4.09 9.41 -2.70
N ILE A 2 4.91 8.88 -1.80
CA ILE A 2 4.92 9.28 -0.40
C ILE A 2 6.01 10.33 -0.23
N VAL A 3 5.67 11.47 0.37
CA VAL A 3 6.56 12.64 0.50
C VAL A 3 6.74 13.01 1.96
N ASN A 4 7.88 12.62 2.55
CA ASN A 4 8.23 13.04 3.92
C ASN A 4 9.21 14.22 3.90
N LYS A 5 9.19 15.03 4.96
CA LYS A 5 10.05 16.21 5.10
C LYS A 5 11.01 16.02 6.27
N SER A 6 12.28 16.33 6.07
CA SER A 6 13.28 16.37 7.13
C SER A 6 14.29 17.51 6.91
N ILE A 7 15.21 17.68 7.86
CA ILE A 7 16.35 18.61 7.71
C ILE A 7 17.26 18.27 6.52
N LYS A 8 17.21 17.03 6.00
CA LYS A 8 18.01 16.59 4.85
C LYS A 8 17.36 16.93 3.51
N GLY A 9 16.06 17.24 3.51
CA GLY A 9 15.28 17.54 2.31
C GLY A 9 13.95 16.79 2.25
N LEU A 10 13.45 16.61 1.03
CA LEU A 10 12.25 15.82 0.73
C LEU A 10 12.62 14.36 0.48
N HIS A 11 12.07 13.47 1.29
CA HIS A 11 12.19 12.03 1.14
C HIS A 11 11.05 11.52 0.26
N ILE A 12 11.39 11.08 -0.96
CA ILE A 12 10.43 10.57 -1.93
C ILE A 12 10.50 9.05 -1.96
N ILE A 13 9.39 8.40 -1.60
CA ILE A 13 9.20 6.96 -1.76
C ILE A 13 8.14 6.75 -2.84
N PHE A 14 8.45 5.92 -3.83
CA PHE A 14 7.46 5.59 -4.86
C PHE A 14 6.36 4.71 -4.27
N HIS A 15 5.12 4.92 -4.72
CA HIS A 15 3.98 4.14 -4.21
C HIS A 15 4.19 2.64 -4.47
N GLN A 16 4.71 2.27 -5.65
CA GLN A 16 5.09 0.88 -5.94
C GLN A 16 6.13 0.30 -4.95
N ALA A 17 6.99 1.14 -4.38
CA ALA A 17 7.95 0.71 -3.38
C ALA A 17 7.29 0.43 -2.02
N HIS A 18 6.19 1.12 -1.69
CA HIS A 18 5.33 0.77 -0.54
C HIS A 18 4.66 -0.59 -0.77
N GLY A 19 4.12 -0.83 -1.97
CA GLY A 19 3.56 -2.14 -2.34
C GLY A 19 4.57 -3.27 -2.17
N LEU A 20 5.80 -3.07 -2.66
CA LEU A 20 6.90 -4.01 -2.44
C LEU A 20 7.21 -4.21 -0.94
N LEU A 21 7.21 -3.14 -0.14
CA LEU A 21 7.41 -3.23 1.31
C LEU A 21 6.29 -4.03 1.99
N ALA A 22 5.03 -3.86 1.58
CA ALA A 22 3.91 -4.69 2.04
C ALA A 22 4.17 -6.17 1.74
N GLY A 23 4.71 -6.49 0.56
CA GLY A 23 5.13 -7.84 0.20
C GLY A 23 6.26 -8.38 1.07
N LYS A 24 7.27 -7.56 1.39
CA LYS A 24 8.35 -7.93 2.32
C LYS A 24 7.81 -8.23 3.72
N ILE A 25 6.86 -7.42 4.22
CA ILE A 25 6.15 -7.67 5.49
C ILE A 25 5.43 -9.02 5.43
N ALA A 26 4.65 -9.26 4.38
CA ALA A 26 3.92 -10.50 4.18
C ALA A 26 4.85 -11.72 4.24
N ASN A 27 6.02 -11.64 3.61
CA ASN A 27 6.99 -12.72 3.57
C ASN A 27 7.55 -13.13 4.95
N GLU A 28 7.61 -12.19 5.90
CA GLU A 28 8.11 -12.45 7.26
C GLU A 28 7.05 -13.07 8.20
N ILE A 29 5.75 -12.97 7.86
CA ILE A 29 4.65 -13.50 8.68
C ILE A 29 4.70 -15.04 8.72
N LYS A 30 4.45 -15.63 9.90
CA LYS A 30 4.45 -17.08 10.11
C LYS A 30 3.42 -17.77 9.22
N GLU A 31 3.75 -18.99 8.82
CA GLU A 31 2.93 -19.82 7.95
C GLU A 31 1.49 -20.02 8.46
N GLU A 32 1.30 -20.14 9.78
CA GLU A 32 -0.01 -20.32 10.41
C GLU A 32 -1.01 -19.15 10.23
N PHE A 33 -0.52 -17.98 9.80
CA PHE A 33 -1.35 -16.81 9.51
C PHE A 33 -1.53 -16.57 8.00
N ARG A 34 -0.84 -17.34 7.13
CA ARG A 34 -0.85 -17.11 5.69
C ARG A 34 -2.17 -17.59 5.07
N PRO A 35 -2.81 -16.78 4.19
CA PRO A 35 -3.94 -17.22 3.37
C PRO A 35 -3.58 -18.38 2.42
N PRO A 36 -4.57 -19.13 1.90
CA PRO A 36 -4.35 -20.06 0.81
C PRO A 36 -3.88 -19.32 -0.46
N HIS A 37 -3.35 -20.07 -1.44
CA HIS A 37 -2.78 -19.48 -2.66
C HIS A 37 -1.70 -18.45 -2.29
N TRP A 38 -0.75 -18.87 -1.45
CA TRP A 38 0.18 -17.97 -0.78
C TRP A 38 0.98 -17.13 -1.78
N PHE A 39 1.47 -17.74 -2.86
CA PHE A 39 2.27 -17.04 -3.86
C PHE A 39 1.43 -15.98 -4.60
N GLU A 40 0.21 -16.31 -5.00
CA GLU A 40 -0.73 -15.36 -5.59
C GLU A 40 -1.11 -14.26 -4.60
N THR A 41 -1.31 -14.61 -3.33
CA THR A 41 -1.58 -13.63 -2.26
C THR A 41 -0.42 -12.66 -2.09
N LEU A 42 0.83 -13.16 -2.09
CA LEU A 42 2.02 -12.32 -2.01
C LEU A 42 2.12 -11.37 -3.20
N ILE A 43 1.80 -11.82 -4.42
CA ILE A 43 1.73 -10.95 -5.61
C ILE A 43 0.63 -9.90 -5.44
N ALA A 44 -0.56 -10.29 -4.98
CA ALA A 44 -1.64 -9.35 -4.73
C ALA A 44 -1.25 -8.29 -3.68
N VAL A 45 -0.52 -8.68 -2.63
CA VAL A 45 0.03 -7.73 -1.64
C VAL A 45 1.09 -6.82 -2.26
N CYS A 46 1.96 -7.30 -3.14
CA CYS A 46 2.95 -6.43 -3.79
C CYS A 46 2.31 -5.40 -4.74
N GLU A 47 1.16 -5.72 -5.33
CA GLU A 47 0.57 -4.99 -6.46
C GLU A 47 -0.80 -4.39 -6.15
N HIS A 48 -1.23 -4.40 -4.89
CA HIS A 48 -2.59 -4.02 -4.48
C HIS A 48 -2.97 -2.59 -4.87
N ASP A 49 -1.99 -1.70 -4.92
CA ASP A 49 -2.18 -0.29 -5.24
C ASP A 49 -1.21 0.13 -6.36
N ASP A 50 -1.72 0.26 -7.59
CA ASP A 50 -0.90 0.60 -8.76
C ASP A 50 -0.96 2.12 -9.06
N ARG A 51 -0.64 2.95 -8.07
CA ARG A 51 -0.36 4.39 -8.31
C ARG A 51 1.02 4.56 -8.95
N GLN A 52 1.21 3.96 -10.13
CA GLN A 52 2.44 4.04 -10.89
C GLN A 52 2.82 5.51 -11.07
N LEU A 53 4.11 5.78 -10.92
CA LEU A 53 4.64 7.10 -11.23
C LEU A 53 4.54 7.30 -12.75
N ASN A 54 3.71 8.24 -13.18
CA ASN A 54 3.52 8.56 -14.58
C ASN A 54 3.43 10.06 -14.79
N PHE A 55 4.57 10.69 -15.06
CA PHE A 55 4.68 12.14 -15.31
C PHE A 55 3.96 12.61 -16.58
N LYS A 56 3.52 11.70 -17.45
CA LYS A 56 2.71 12.04 -18.63
C LYS A 56 1.22 12.16 -18.30
N GLU A 57 0.76 11.38 -17.34
CA GLU A 57 -0.66 11.29 -16.97
C GLU A 57 -1.01 12.18 -15.78
N LYS A 58 -0.03 12.55 -14.95
CA LYS A 58 -0.27 13.26 -13.71
C LYS A 58 0.82 14.29 -13.39
N ASP A 59 0.39 15.47 -12.95
CA ASP A 59 1.27 16.42 -12.26
C ASP A 59 1.44 16.01 -10.79
N TYR A 60 2.68 15.99 -10.34
CA TYR A 60 3.06 15.62 -8.98
C TYR A 60 3.53 16.82 -8.16
N LEU A 61 3.39 18.03 -8.69
CA LEU A 61 3.66 19.27 -7.99
C LEU A 61 2.35 19.99 -7.64
N SER A 62 2.37 20.73 -6.54
CA SER A 62 1.36 21.74 -6.24
C SER A 62 1.55 22.98 -7.12
N GLU A 63 0.58 23.90 -7.08
CA GLU A 63 0.63 25.19 -7.78
C GLU A 63 1.87 26.03 -7.45
N ILE A 64 2.47 25.82 -6.27
CA ILE A 64 3.70 26.50 -5.83
C ILE A 64 4.98 25.65 -6.05
N GLY A 65 4.88 24.56 -6.80
CA GLY A 65 6.03 23.73 -7.18
C GLY A 65 6.51 22.76 -6.10
N VAL A 66 5.74 22.49 -5.05
CA VAL A 66 6.12 21.51 -4.00
C VAL A 66 5.58 20.13 -4.37
N PRO A 67 6.38 19.04 -4.29
CA PRO A 67 5.91 17.69 -4.54
C PRO A 67 4.74 17.30 -3.64
N LEU A 68 3.71 16.73 -4.25
CA LEU A 68 2.48 16.30 -3.59
C LEU A 68 2.63 14.90 -3.01
N ASP A 69 2.19 14.74 -1.77
CA ASP A 69 1.93 13.43 -1.19
C ASP A 69 0.72 12.76 -1.86
N PHE A 70 0.65 11.43 -1.82
CA PHE A 70 -0.46 10.68 -2.41
C PHE A 70 -1.81 10.98 -1.73
N THR A 71 -1.79 11.47 -0.49
CA THR A 71 -2.98 11.92 0.26
C THR A 71 -3.51 13.28 -0.24
N GLU A 72 -2.67 14.07 -0.93
CA GLU A 72 -3.02 15.37 -1.49
C GLU A 72 -3.54 15.27 -2.94
N ASP A 73 -3.71 14.04 -3.43
CA ASP A 73 -4.17 13.74 -4.79
C ASP A 73 -5.63 14.16 -5.02
N LYS A 74 -5.85 15.09 -5.94
CA LYS A 74 -7.18 15.56 -6.37
C LYS A 74 -7.62 14.87 -7.65
N SER A 75 -7.61 13.54 -7.67
CA SER A 75 -8.05 12.77 -8.83
C SER A 75 -9.54 13.00 -9.13
N THR A 76 -9.86 13.22 -10.40
CA THR A 76 -11.22 13.23 -10.93
C THR A 76 -11.83 11.83 -10.91
N VAL A 77 -13.17 11.75 -10.96
CA VAL A 77 -13.90 10.46 -11.07
C VAL A 77 -13.41 9.63 -12.26
N LYS A 78 -13.09 10.29 -13.39
CA LYS A 78 -12.60 9.62 -14.60
C LYS A 78 -11.24 8.97 -14.36
N GLU A 79 -10.28 9.70 -13.79
CA GLU A 79 -8.94 9.18 -13.49
C GLU A 79 -8.99 8.04 -12.47
N VAL A 80 -9.86 8.16 -11.46
CA VAL A 80 -10.11 7.08 -10.48
C VAL A 80 -10.60 5.82 -11.20
N LEU A 81 -11.58 5.95 -12.09
CA LEU A 81 -12.15 4.82 -12.82
C LEU A 81 -11.12 4.17 -13.76
N GLU A 82 -10.41 4.96 -14.56
CA GLU A 82 -9.36 4.47 -15.46
C GLU A 82 -8.25 3.70 -14.69
N ARG A 83 -7.87 4.22 -13.52
CA ARG A 83 -6.93 3.53 -12.61
C ARG A 83 -7.49 2.20 -12.12
N MET A 84 -8.73 2.17 -11.63
CA MET A 84 -9.39 0.95 -11.14
C MET A 84 -9.47 -0.12 -12.23
N GLU A 85 -9.85 0.27 -13.45
CA GLU A 85 -9.92 -0.63 -14.62
C GLU A 85 -8.54 -1.18 -15.00
N LYS A 86 -7.51 -0.32 -15.03
CA LYS A 86 -6.13 -0.75 -15.33
C LYS A 86 -5.63 -1.77 -14.31
N ILE A 87 -5.83 -1.50 -13.02
CA ILE A 87 -5.42 -2.38 -11.91
C ILE A 87 -6.11 -3.74 -12.04
N ILE A 88 -7.43 -3.75 -12.21
CA ILE A 88 -8.21 -4.99 -12.31
C ILE A 88 -7.86 -5.78 -13.56
N SER A 89 -7.64 -5.11 -14.70
CA SER A 89 -7.22 -5.75 -15.94
C SER A 89 -5.85 -6.43 -15.80
N SER A 90 -4.88 -5.74 -15.20
CA SER A 90 -3.56 -6.29 -14.90
C SER A 90 -3.64 -7.53 -14.00
N ALA A 91 -4.41 -7.43 -12.90
CA ALA A 91 -4.63 -8.52 -11.95
C ALA A 91 -5.29 -9.74 -12.62
N ASN A 92 -6.30 -9.49 -13.47
CA ASN A 92 -7.04 -10.54 -14.18
C ASN A 92 -6.16 -11.39 -15.09
N ASN A 93 -5.16 -10.78 -15.72
CA ASN A 93 -4.24 -11.47 -16.63
C ASN A 93 -3.22 -12.36 -15.87
N LYS A 94 -3.08 -12.19 -14.55
CA LYS A 94 -2.18 -12.98 -13.71
C LYS A 94 -2.89 -14.13 -13.04
N SER A 95 -3.97 -13.85 -12.30
CA SER A 95 -4.74 -14.85 -11.58
C SER A 95 -6.08 -14.29 -11.13
N ARG A 96 -7.11 -15.12 -11.19
CA ARG A 96 -8.43 -14.79 -10.64
C ARG A 96 -8.39 -14.60 -9.12
N TRP A 97 -7.47 -15.26 -8.42
CA TRP A 97 -7.24 -15.03 -6.98
C TRP A 97 -6.68 -13.63 -6.71
N ILE A 98 -5.66 -13.22 -7.47
CA ILE A 98 -5.07 -11.88 -7.37
C ILE A 98 -6.15 -10.82 -7.64
N ARG A 99 -6.90 -10.98 -8.72
CA ARG A 99 -8.03 -10.11 -9.06
C ARG A 99 -9.02 -9.99 -7.90
N LEU A 100 -9.37 -11.09 -7.24
CA LEU A 100 -10.33 -11.09 -6.14
C LEU A 100 -9.85 -10.22 -4.96
N LEU A 101 -8.61 -10.42 -4.52
CA LEU A 101 -8.05 -9.65 -3.40
C LEU A 101 -7.93 -8.16 -3.73
N ILE A 102 -7.50 -7.85 -4.95
CA ILE A 102 -7.41 -6.46 -5.43
C ILE A 102 -8.80 -5.83 -5.59
N SER A 103 -9.81 -6.58 -6.05
CA SER A 103 -11.20 -6.12 -6.13
C SER A 103 -11.76 -5.71 -4.77
N TYR A 104 -11.49 -6.49 -3.71
CA TYR A 104 -11.83 -6.09 -2.35
C TYR A 104 -11.07 -4.85 -1.89
N HIS A 105 -9.79 -4.74 -2.27
CA HIS A 105 -8.98 -3.58 -1.92
C HIS A 105 -9.48 -2.29 -2.56
N LEU A 106 -9.82 -2.32 -3.85
CA LEU A 106 -10.42 -1.18 -4.54
C LEU A 106 -11.77 -0.80 -3.94
N GLU A 107 -12.59 -1.79 -3.55
CA GLU A 107 -13.85 -1.53 -2.85
C GLU A 107 -13.63 -0.81 -1.53
N PHE A 108 -12.61 -1.20 -0.76
CA PHE A 108 -12.26 -0.53 0.49
C PHE A 108 -11.82 0.93 0.28
N ILE A 109 -11.05 1.22 -0.78
CA ILE A 109 -10.56 2.58 -1.04
C ILE A 109 -11.66 3.49 -1.62
N TYR A 110 -12.45 2.98 -2.57
CA TYR A 110 -13.31 3.83 -3.42
C TYR A 110 -14.81 3.64 -3.16
N SER A 111 -15.22 2.92 -2.11
CA SER A 111 -16.65 2.74 -1.79
C SER A 111 -17.41 4.05 -1.65
N ASP A 112 -16.78 5.09 -1.13
CA ASP A 112 -17.41 6.38 -0.87
C ASP A 112 -17.83 7.10 -2.16
N TYR A 113 -17.17 6.77 -3.29
CA TYR A 113 -17.52 7.30 -4.60
C TYR A 113 -18.78 6.65 -5.21
N LYS A 114 -19.26 5.53 -4.67
CA LYS A 114 -20.46 4.84 -5.19
C LYS A 114 -21.70 5.76 -5.15
N ASN A 115 -21.79 6.63 -4.15
CA ASN A 115 -22.93 7.54 -3.98
C ASN A 115 -22.84 8.79 -4.87
N SER A 116 -21.64 9.18 -5.28
CA SER A 116 -21.38 10.41 -6.05
C SER A 116 -21.12 10.16 -7.54
N SER A 117 -20.87 8.91 -7.95
CA SER A 117 -20.60 8.54 -9.34
C SER A 117 -21.32 7.25 -9.75
N LYS A 118 -22.23 7.38 -10.72
CA LYS A 118 -22.91 6.23 -11.35
C LYS A 118 -21.93 5.28 -12.04
N GLN A 119 -20.84 5.79 -12.61
CA GLN A 119 -19.85 4.97 -13.30
C GLN A 119 -19.08 4.09 -12.31
N ILE A 120 -18.69 4.65 -11.15
CA ILE A 120 -18.02 3.89 -10.10
C ILE A 120 -18.98 2.89 -9.44
N ALA A 121 -20.24 3.27 -9.22
CA ALA A 121 -21.27 2.34 -8.76
C ALA A 121 -21.39 1.13 -9.72
N GLN A 122 -21.53 1.39 -11.02
CA GLN A 122 -21.62 0.34 -12.05
C GLN A 122 -20.38 -0.55 -12.10
N PHE A 123 -19.19 0.05 -11.95
CA PHE A 123 -17.94 -0.72 -11.86
C PHE A 123 -18.01 -1.73 -10.71
N PHE A 124 -18.43 -1.31 -9.51
CA PHE A 124 -18.49 -2.21 -8.36
C PHE A 124 -19.61 -3.24 -8.44
N GLU A 125 -20.72 -2.94 -9.10
CA GLU A 125 -21.75 -3.94 -9.41
C GLU A 125 -21.18 -5.05 -10.31
N ASN A 126 -20.42 -4.68 -11.35
CA ASN A 126 -19.75 -5.63 -12.23
C ASN A 126 -18.71 -6.46 -11.46
N GLU A 127 -17.93 -5.81 -10.59
CA GLU A 127 -16.97 -6.50 -9.73
C GLU A 127 -17.66 -7.48 -8.77
N GLU A 128 -18.84 -7.16 -8.23
CA GLU A 128 -19.58 -8.09 -7.37
C GLU A 128 -20.00 -9.37 -8.12
N ILE A 129 -20.41 -9.24 -9.38
CA ILE A 129 -20.72 -10.38 -10.26
C ILE A 129 -19.48 -11.23 -10.50
N GLU A 130 -18.36 -10.59 -10.86
CA GLU A 130 -17.09 -11.29 -11.08
C GLU A 130 -16.58 -11.99 -9.82
N ARG A 131 -16.66 -11.34 -8.64
CA ARG A 131 -16.29 -11.95 -7.37
C ARG A 131 -17.09 -13.22 -7.10
N LYS A 132 -18.40 -13.23 -7.35
CA LYS A 132 -19.25 -14.44 -7.19
C LYS A 132 -18.78 -15.59 -8.09
N ILE A 133 -18.39 -15.29 -9.32
CA ILE A 133 -17.84 -16.28 -10.27
C ILE A 133 -16.53 -16.85 -9.72
N ILE A 134 -15.61 -15.98 -9.30
CA ILE A 134 -14.30 -16.39 -8.77
C ILE A 134 -14.47 -17.24 -7.50
N LEU A 135 -15.29 -16.79 -6.55
CA LEU A 135 -15.58 -17.50 -5.31
C LEU A 135 -16.12 -18.92 -5.56
N LYS A 136 -16.97 -19.09 -6.59
CA LYS A 136 -17.48 -20.41 -7.00
C LYS A 136 -16.36 -21.32 -7.52
N VAL A 137 -15.43 -20.80 -8.32
CA VAL A 137 -14.29 -21.56 -8.84
C VAL A 137 -13.37 -22.03 -7.71
N TYR A 138 -13.03 -21.14 -6.79
CA TYR A 138 -12.15 -21.44 -5.66
C TYR A 138 -12.86 -22.12 -4.47
N LYS A 139 -14.18 -22.28 -4.54
CA LYS A 139 -15.01 -22.90 -3.49
C LYS A 139 -14.89 -22.21 -2.13
N PHE A 140 -14.85 -20.88 -2.12
CA PHE A 140 -14.88 -20.05 -0.92
C PHE A 140 -16.20 -19.29 -0.78
N SER A 141 -16.64 -19.08 0.45
CA SER A 141 -17.65 -18.06 0.77
C SER A 141 -17.02 -16.67 0.71
N ASP A 142 -17.82 -15.63 0.43
CA ASP A 142 -17.36 -14.23 0.46
C ASP A 142 -16.74 -13.84 1.82
N VAL A 143 -17.39 -14.23 2.93
CA VAL A 143 -16.90 -13.98 4.30
C VAL A 143 -15.45 -14.49 4.48
N LYS A 144 -15.22 -15.75 4.10
CA LYS A 144 -13.90 -16.37 4.19
C LYS A 144 -12.86 -15.72 3.27
N ALA A 145 -13.24 -15.30 2.06
CA ALA A 145 -12.34 -14.60 1.16
C ALA A 145 -11.99 -13.19 1.65
N ARG A 146 -12.95 -12.47 2.24
CA ARG A 146 -12.70 -11.18 2.88
C ARG A 146 -11.77 -11.32 4.09
N ALA A 147 -11.89 -12.38 4.88
CA ALA A 147 -10.94 -12.66 5.95
C ALA A 147 -9.50 -12.86 5.44
N TYR A 148 -9.32 -13.37 4.22
CA TYR A 148 -7.99 -13.43 3.58
C TYR A 148 -7.52 -12.07 3.05
N TYR A 149 -8.44 -11.23 2.57
CA TYR A 149 -8.14 -9.85 2.22
C TYR A 149 -7.68 -9.01 3.43
N GLU A 150 -8.16 -9.29 4.63
CA GLU A 150 -7.68 -8.62 5.86
C GLU A 150 -6.16 -8.79 6.08
N PHE A 151 -5.56 -9.90 5.62
CA PHE A 151 -4.11 -10.08 5.61
C PHE A 151 -3.40 -9.03 4.73
N LEU A 152 -3.96 -8.76 3.55
CA LEU A 152 -3.44 -7.73 2.64
C LEU A 152 -3.56 -6.36 3.28
N ARG A 153 -4.72 -6.03 3.88
CA ARG A 153 -4.93 -4.74 4.58
C ARG A 153 -3.93 -4.52 5.70
N PHE A 154 -3.61 -5.55 6.47
CA PHE A 154 -2.57 -5.46 7.50
C PHE A 154 -1.22 -5.06 6.90
N CYS A 155 -0.80 -5.74 5.83
CA CYS A 155 0.48 -5.49 5.18
C CYS A 155 0.54 -4.11 4.54
N ASP A 156 -0.51 -3.71 3.84
CA ASP A 156 -0.67 -2.37 3.26
C ASP A 156 -0.56 -1.28 4.35
N ARG A 157 -1.41 -1.35 5.38
CA ARG A 157 -1.43 -0.34 6.43
C ARG A 157 -0.10 -0.24 7.18
N LEU A 158 0.52 -1.38 7.52
CA LEU A 158 1.83 -1.37 8.17
C LEU A 158 2.90 -0.76 7.26
N SER A 159 2.91 -1.10 5.97
CA SER A 159 3.86 -0.51 5.03
C SER A 159 3.70 1.00 4.89
N LEU A 160 2.47 1.52 4.88
CA LEU A 160 2.18 2.95 4.88
C LEU A 160 2.65 3.62 6.17
N ILE A 161 2.42 3.02 7.34
CA ILE A 161 2.93 3.56 8.62
C ILE A 161 4.45 3.73 8.56
N LEU A 162 5.17 2.71 8.08
CA LEU A 162 6.62 2.75 7.95
C LEU A 162 7.06 3.81 6.94
N CYS A 163 6.46 3.83 5.75
CA CYS A 163 6.83 4.77 4.70
C CYS A 163 6.53 6.22 5.07
N ASN A 164 5.50 6.51 5.86
CA ASN A 164 5.12 7.86 6.31
C ASN A 164 5.79 8.32 7.63
N ASP A 165 6.71 7.53 8.19
CA ASP A 165 7.32 7.82 9.50
C ASP A 165 6.29 8.03 10.63
N GLU A 166 5.17 7.29 10.59
CA GLU A 166 4.06 7.43 11.55
C GLU A 166 4.29 6.68 12.87
N ALA A 167 5.29 5.78 12.93
CA ALA A 167 5.58 5.03 14.14
C ALA A 167 5.99 5.98 15.28
N PRO A 168 5.22 6.06 16.38
CA PRO A 168 5.39 7.12 17.35
C PRO A 168 6.58 6.85 18.27
N ASP A 169 7.27 7.92 18.66
CA ASP A 169 8.31 7.87 19.69
C ASP A 169 7.72 7.66 21.10
N CYS A 170 8.61 7.50 22.09
CA CYS A 170 8.26 7.35 23.50
C CYS A 170 7.34 6.15 23.80
N GLU A 171 7.57 5.03 23.12
CA GLU A 171 6.84 3.77 23.29
C GLU A 171 5.31 3.86 23.15
N ARG A 172 4.79 4.92 22.53
CA ARG A 172 3.35 5.04 22.28
C ARG A 172 2.90 3.97 21.29
N LEU A 173 1.63 3.57 21.42
CA LEU A 173 1.01 2.63 20.51
C LEU A 173 0.28 3.39 19.40
N LEU A 174 0.54 3.00 18.15
CA LEU A 174 -0.28 3.33 17.00
C LEU A 174 -1.02 2.07 16.55
N GLU A 175 -2.34 2.15 16.38
CA GLU A 175 -3.09 1.04 15.79
C GLU A 175 -2.73 0.88 14.31
N ILE A 176 -2.41 -0.36 13.92
CA ILE A 176 -2.29 -0.75 12.52
C ILE A 176 -3.71 -0.94 11.98
N ASN A 177 -4.39 -2.00 12.41
CA ASN A 177 -5.81 -2.26 12.16
C ASN A 177 -6.30 -3.45 13.00
N THR A 178 -7.61 -3.72 12.94
CA THR A 178 -8.20 -5.02 13.30
C THR A 178 -8.39 -5.86 12.04
N SER A 179 -7.73 -7.03 11.94
CA SER A 179 -7.63 -7.76 10.68
C SER A 179 -7.39 -9.27 10.81
N ILE A 180 -6.14 -9.72 10.82
CA ILE A 180 -5.74 -11.12 10.79
C ILE A 180 -6.24 -11.81 12.08
N LYS A 181 -7.08 -12.84 11.90
CA LYS A 181 -7.77 -13.56 12.99
C LYS A 181 -8.61 -12.65 13.89
N GLU A 182 -9.13 -11.54 13.36
CA GLU A 182 -9.96 -10.57 14.10
C GLU A 182 -9.25 -9.89 15.28
N GLU A 183 -7.91 -9.97 15.33
CA GLU A 183 -7.09 -9.32 16.33
C GLU A 183 -6.78 -7.86 15.94
N THR A 184 -6.67 -6.99 16.95
CA THR A 184 -6.19 -5.61 16.77
C THR A 184 -4.68 -5.57 16.94
N TYR A 185 -4.00 -5.03 15.92
CA TYR A 185 -2.55 -4.92 15.90
C TYR A 185 -2.09 -3.50 16.17
N PHE A 186 -1.01 -3.37 16.92
CA PHE A 186 -0.36 -2.10 17.24
C PHE A 186 1.10 -2.15 16.87
N ILE A 187 1.65 -0.98 16.55
CA ILE A 187 3.08 -0.74 16.40
C ILE A 187 3.55 0.29 17.43
N LYS A 188 4.73 0.05 18.00
CA LYS A 188 5.48 1.03 18.78
C LYS A 188 6.95 1.03 18.42
N LYS A 189 7.63 2.11 18.76
CA LYS A 189 9.09 2.24 18.70
C LYS A 189 9.65 2.18 20.13
N SER A 190 10.56 1.25 20.40
CA SER A 190 11.27 1.14 21.68
C SER A 190 12.39 2.18 21.81
N GLU A 191 12.96 2.29 23.01
CA GLU A 191 14.06 3.22 23.31
C GLU A 191 15.31 3.01 22.45
N ASP A 192 15.54 1.79 21.95
CA ASP A 192 16.66 1.42 21.08
C ASP A 192 16.33 1.56 19.57
N ASP A 193 15.26 2.29 19.23
CA ASP A 193 14.72 2.47 17.88
C ASP A 193 14.21 1.17 17.21
N THR A 194 14.06 0.06 17.94
CA THR A 194 13.43 -1.15 17.41
C THR A 194 11.91 -0.98 17.30
N LEU A 195 11.34 -1.41 16.17
CA LEU A 195 9.89 -1.44 15.99
C LEU A 195 9.32 -2.76 16.50
N VAL A 196 8.29 -2.66 17.35
CA VAL A 196 7.61 -3.80 17.95
C VAL A 196 6.17 -3.81 17.47
N ILE A 197 5.71 -4.97 17.03
CA ILE A 197 4.31 -5.20 16.65
C ILE A 197 3.66 -6.16 17.63
N SER A 198 2.48 -5.81 18.12
CA SER A 198 1.71 -6.62 19.06
C SER A 198 0.27 -6.82 18.57
N PRO A 199 -0.24 -8.06 18.49
CA PRO A 199 0.46 -9.33 18.78
C PRO A 199 1.54 -9.69 17.74
N TRP A 200 2.57 -10.44 18.17
CA TRP A 200 3.71 -10.79 17.30
C TRP A 200 3.40 -12.00 16.40
N ILE A 201 3.26 -11.75 15.10
CA ILE A 201 2.89 -12.76 14.08
C ILE A 201 4.03 -13.14 13.12
N PHE A 202 5.23 -12.60 13.33
CA PHE A 202 6.38 -12.85 12.45
C PHE A 202 7.15 -14.10 12.85
N THR A 203 7.74 -14.75 11.85
CA THR A 203 8.50 -16.00 11.99
C THR A 203 9.75 -15.78 12.83
N SER A 204 10.55 -14.79 12.43
CA SER A 204 11.79 -14.43 13.11
C SER A 204 11.49 -13.60 14.35
N ALA A 205 12.31 -13.74 15.40
CA ALA A 205 12.22 -12.88 16.58
C ALA A 205 12.72 -11.45 16.28
N LYS A 206 13.62 -11.30 15.29
CA LYS A 206 14.12 -10.01 14.80
C LYS A 206 14.40 -10.11 13.32
N PHE A 207 14.16 -9.03 12.58
CA PHE A 207 14.47 -8.92 11.15
C PHE A 207 14.59 -7.44 10.73
N GLU A 208 15.09 -7.19 9.53
CA GLU A 208 15.20 -5.85 8.95
C GLU A 208 14.31 -5.75 7.72
N LEU A 209 13.54 -4.68 7.62
CA LEU A 209 12.83 -4.28 6.41
C LEU A 209 13.51 -3.07 5.79
N SER A 210 13.38 -2.94 4.47
CA SER A 210 13.92 -1.78 3.76
C SER A 210 13.11 -1.41 2.53
N VAL A 211 13.14 -0.12 2.19
CA VAL A 211 12.60 0.43 0.94
C VAL A 211 13.59 1.42 0.35
N GLU A 212 13.54 1.58 -0.97
CA GLU A 212 14.29 2.63 -1.65
C GLU A 212 13.58 3.98 -1.46
N GLU A 213 14.36 5.01 -1.14
CA GLU A 213 13.93 6.40 -1.12
C GLU A 213 14.93 7.29 -1.88
N ARG A 214 14.45 8.43 -2.37
CA ARG A 214 15.28 9.47 -2.98
C ARG A 214 15.14 10.75 -2.17
N ILE A 215 16.27 11.31 -1.73
CA ILE A 215 16.30 12.50 -0.87
C ILE A 215 16.65 13.73 -1.72
N LEU A 216 15.67 14.58 -1.99
CA LEU A 216 15.84 15.79 -2.78
C LEU A 216 16.18 16.96 -1.85
N LYS A 217 17.30 17.63 -2.11
CA LYS A 217 17.68 18.85 -1.36
C LYS A 217 16.82 20.06 -1.72
N GLN A 218 16.29 20.07 -2.94
CA GLN A 218 15.39 21.11 -3.45
C GLN A 218 13.95 20.78 -3.05
N THR A 219 13.23 21.77 -2.52
CA THR A 219 11.86 21.61 -2.02
C THR A 219 10.79 22.18 -2.94
N GLN A 220 11.18 23.00 -3.92
CA GLN A 220 10.30 23.64 -4.90
C GLN A 220 10.88 23.50 -6.30
N PHE A 221 10.04 23.22 -7.28
CA PHE A 221 10.41 22.97 -8.67
C PHE A 221 9.60 23.88 -9.59
N SER A 222 10.23 24.40 -10.64
CA SER A 222 9.60 25.30 -11.61
C SER A 222 8.66 24.58 -12.58
N SER A 223 8.82 23.27 -12.74
CA SER A 223 7.98 22.45 -13.62
C SER A 223 8.03 20.96 -13.27
N ALA A 224 7.00 20.22 -13.67
CA ALA A 224 6.96 18.76 -13.56
C ALA A 224 8.17 18.08 -14.24
N LYS A 225 8.64 18.63 -15.38
CA LYS A 225 9.80 18.13 -16.11
C LYS A 225 11.12 18.32 -15.34
N GLU A 226 11.29 19.47 -14.69
CA GLU A 226 12.45 19.70 -13.81
C GLU A 226 12.43 18.72 -12.64
N PHE A 227 11.28 18.58 -11.99
CA PHE A 227 11.10 17.65 -10.88
C PHE A 227 11.40 16.21 -11.27
N GLU A 228 10.83 15.72 -12.38
CA GLU A 228 11.10 14.38 -12.92
C GLU A 228 12.60 14.17 -13.16
N SER A 229 13.26 15.12 -13.82
CA SER A 229 14.70 15.04 -14.11
C SER A 229 15.54 14.93 -12.84
N ILE A 230 15.29 15.81 -11.86
CA ILE A 230 16.03 15.82 -10.59
C ILE A 230 15.75 14.55 -9.78
N LEU A 231 14.49 14.12 -9.70
CA LEU A 231 14.09 12.92 -9.01
C LEU A 231 14.78 11.69 -9.60
N MET A 232 14.74 11.53 -10.92
CA MET A 232 15.32 10.38 -11.62
C MET A 232 16.85 10.38 -11.61
N ALA A 233 17.49 11.55 -11.61
CA ALA A 233 18.94 11.69 -11.47
C ALA A 233 19.45 11.46 -10.04
N THR A 234 18.61 11.68 -9.01
CA THR A 234 18.99 11.52 -7.60
C THR A 234 19.16 10.04 -7.24
N PRO A 235 20.35 9.52 -6.90
CA PRO A 235 20.53 8.11 -6.59
C PRO A 235 19.63 7.65 -5.43
N PRO A 236 19.07 6.43 -5.50
CA PRO A 236 18.29 5.88 -4.40
C PRO A 236 19.19 5.55 -3.21
N SER A 237 18.59 5.62 -2.01
CA SER A 237 19.17 5.17 -0.75
C SER A 237 18.20 4.22 -0.04
N LEU A 238 18.72 3.36 0.84
CA LEU A 238 17.88 2.42 1.59
C LEU A 238 17.43 3.04 2.91
N LYS A 239 16.12 3.25 3.04
CA LYS A 239 15.47 3.46 4.32
C LYS A 239 15.23 2.10 4.96
N LYS A 240 15.59 1.94 6.24
CA LYS A 240 15.63 0.65 6.93
C LYS A 240 14.91 0.73 8.28
N TRP A 241 14.27 -0.38 8.65
CA TRP A 241 13.62 -0.54 9.94
C TRP A 241 14.01 -1.88 10.56
N LYS A 242 14.35 -1.86 11.85
CA LYS A 242 14.59 -3.07 12.63
C LYS A 242 13.30 -3.43 13.33
N LEU A 243 12.82 -4.65 13.12
CA LEU A 243 11.67 -5.18 13.82
C LEU A 243 12.14 -6.23 14.81
N GLY A 244 11.54 -6.24 16.00
CA GLY A 244 11.89 -7.17 17.06
C GLY A 244 10.74 -7.51 17.97
N LYS A 245 10.70 -8.77 18.41
CA LYS A 245 9.88 -9.22 19.51
C LYS A 245 10.52 -8.74 20.82
N LEU A 246 9.71 -8.16 21.71
CA LEU A 246 10.11 -7.89 23.09
C LEU A 246 10.40 -9.18 23.85
#